data_AF-A0A4R8F2W5-F1
#
_entry.id   AF-A0A4R8F2W5-F1
#
_cell.length_a   1.000
_cell.length_b   1.000
_cell.length_c   1.000
_cell.angle_alpha   90.00
_cell.angle_beta   90.00
_cell.angle_gamma   90.00
#
_symmetry.space_group_name_H-M   'P 1'
#
loop_
_entity.id
_entity.type
_entity.pdbx_description
1 polymer ?
#
loop_
_entity_poly.entity_id
_entity_poly.type
_entity_poly.pdbx_seq_one_letter_code
_entity_poly.pdbx_strand_id
1 'polypeptide(L)'
;MTALLQDMVQDRLRYIMLKNLLEEQRTLLLERNSEKLETMSEQLLDIYISLSESAERRAETLVSLGVTASIEGVNKLFSHLDEEKKNKISVLLNDIHQQAKTCQLLNERNGMVLHMQADIVANIINNAETDSGIYQAN
;
A
#
# COMPACT_ATOMS: atom_id res chain seq x y z
N MET A 1 -22.87 3.12 -13.33
CA MET A 1 -21.84 4.13 -13.68
C MET A 1 -21.48 5.03 -12.50
N THR A 2 -22.45 5.60 -11.76
CA THR A 2 -22.19 6.39 -10.55
C THR A 2 -21.45 5.61 -9.45
N ALA A 3 -21.84 4.36 -9.21
CA ALA A 3 -21.19 3.49 -8.24
C ALA A 3 -19.70 3.23 -8.54
N LEU A 4 -19.35 2.98 -9.81
CA LEU A 4 -17.95 2.79 -10.24
C LEU A 4 -17.10 4.04 -9.95
N LEU A 5 -17.61 5.23 -10.29
CA LEU A 5 -16.91 6.47 -10.03
C LEU A 5 -16.77 6.75 -8.52
N GLN A 6 -17.81 6.46 -7.74
CA GLN A 6 -17.75 6.56 -6.28
C GLN A 6 -16.69 5.62 -5.71
N ASP A 7 -16.63 4.38 -6.17
CA ASP A 7 -15.64 3.39 -5.74
C ASP A 7 -14.20 3.87 -6.04
N MET A 8 -13.96 4.42 -7.23
CA MET A 8 -12.67 5.01 -7.59
C MET A 8 -12.30 6.22 -6.72
N VAL A 9 -13.26 7.07 -6.35
CA VAL A 9 -13.02 8.17 -5.42
C VAL A 9 -12.67 7.66 -4.02
N GLN A 10 -13.30 6.57 -3.57
CA GLN A 10 -12.95 5.94 -2.30
C GLN A 10 -11.55 5.32 -2.35
N ASP A 11 -11.17 4.66 -3.45
CA ASP A 11 -9.81 4.15 -3.63
C ASP A 11 -8.76 5.25 -3.55
N ARG A 12 -9.03 6.40 -4.18
CA ARG A 12 -8.14 7.57 -4.06
C ARG A 12 -7.96 7.98 -2.59
N LEU A 13 -9.04 8.06 -1.82
CA LEU A 13 -8.97 8.42 -0.40
C LEU A 13 -8.18 7.37 0.42
N ARG A 14 -8.42 6.08 0.15
CA ARG A 14 -7.69 4.97 0.80
C ARG A 14 -6.19 5.02 0.48
N TYR A 15 -5.80 5.29 -0.77
CA TYR A 15 -4.39 5.45 -1.11
C TYR A 15 -3.73 6.65 -0.44
N ILE A 16 -4.46 7.77 -0.27
CA ILE A 16 -3.95 8.92 0.49
C ILE A 16 -3.75 8.55 1.96
N MET A 17 -4.70 7.84 2.57
CA MET A 17 -4.58 7.35 3.95
C MET A 17 -3.41 6.37 4.09
N LEU A 18 -3.29 5.42 3.17
CA LEU A 18 -2.20 4.44 3.13
C LEU A 18 -0.84 5.14 3.04
N LYS A 19 -0.71 6.13 2.14
CA LYS A 19 0.52 6.91 2.01
C LYS A 19 0.92 7.54 3.34
N ASN A 20 -0.02 8.20 4.02
CA ASN A 20 0.26 8.87 5.30
C ASN A 20 0.70 7.86 6.37
N LEU A 21 0.03 6.70 6.46
CA LEU A 21 0.41 5.64 7.41
C LEU A 21 1.79 5.05 7.09
N LEU A 22 2.14 4.88 5.81
CA LEU A 22 3.47 4.40 5.43
C LEU A 22 4.57 5.43 5.74
N GLU A 23 4.28 6.73 5.61
CA GLU A 23 5.19 7.79 6.04
C GLU A 23 5.35 7.81 7.57
N GLU A 24 4.27 7.63 8.33
CA GLU A 24 4.32 7.52 9.79
C GLU A 24 5.07 6.26 10.24
N GLN A 25 4.84 5.14 9.54
CA GLN A 25 5.51 3.87 9.84
C GLN A 25 7.01 3.98 9.75
N ARG A 26 7.53 4.76 8.80
CA ARG A 26 8.96 5.05 8.74
C ARG A 26 9.49 5.61 10.06
N THR A 27 8.81 6.61 10.60
CA THR A 27 9.22 7.28 11.83
C THR A 27 9.21 6.29 12.99
N LEU A 28 8.12 5.52 13.14
CA LEU A 28 7.99 4.53 14.21
C LEU A 28 9.02 3.40 14.11
N LEU A 29 9.37 2.97 12.89
CA LEU A 29 10.45 2.00 12.65
C LEU A 29 11.82 2.54 13.10
N LEU A 30 12.12 3.81 12.82
CA LEU A 30 13.37 4.44 13.23
C LEU A 30 13.44 4.64 14.76
N GLU A 31 12.31 4.99 15.36
CA GLU A 31 12.15 5.11 16.83
C GLU A 31 12.05 3.76 17.55
N ARG A 32 11.92 2.66 16.81
CA ARG A 32 11.70 1.30 17.32
C ARG A 32 10.48 1.19 18.24
N ASN A 33 9.43 1.95 17.93
CA ASN A 33 8.21 1.98 18.73
C ASN A 33 7.29 0.81 18.36
N SER A 34 7.56 -0.37 18.93
CA SER A 34 6.86 -1.62 18.59
C SER A 34 5.36 -1.59 18.91
N GLU A 35 4.97 -0.94 20.01
CA GLU A 35 3.57 -0.84 20.43
C GLU A 35 2.73 -0.07 19.40
N LYS A 36 3.20 1.11 18.97
CA LYS A 36 2.50 1.86 17.92
C LYS A 36 2.56 1.18 16.56
N LEU A 37 3.65 0.47 16.26
CA LEU A 37 3.77 -0.31 15.03
C LEU A 37 2.73 -1.43 14.95
N GLU A 38 2.40 -2.07 16.08
CA GLU A 38 1.38 -3.12 16.14
C GLU A 38 0.00 -2.56 15.80
N THR A 39 -0.45 -1.51 16.49
CA THR A 39 -1.75 -0.87 16.20
C THR A 39 -1.85 -0.35 14.76
N MET A 40 -0.77 0.25 14.24
CA MET A 40 -0.75 0.74 12.87
C MET A 40 -0.74 -0.39 11.83
N SER A 41 -0.21 -1.57 12.17
CA SER A 41 -0.23 -2.73 11.26
C SER A 41 -1.65 -3.22 10.99
N GLU A 42 -2.53 -3.15 11.99
CA GLU A 42 -3.96 -3.45 11.83
C GLU A 42 -4.63 -2.44 10.86
N GLN A 43 -4.36 -1.15 11.03
CA GLN A 43 -4.90 -0.11 10.15
C GLN A 43 -4.42 -0.25 8.69
N LEU A 44 -3.14 -0.59 8.51
CA LEU A 44 -2.59 -0.87 7.19
C LEU A 44 -3.28 -2.07 6.54
N LEU A 45 -3.47 -3.16 7.30
CA LEU A 45 -4.13 -4.37 6.82
C LEU A 45 -5.57 -4.09 6.38
N ASP A 46 -6.34 -3.35 7.15
CA ASP A 46 -7.71 -2.97 6.81
C ASP A 46 -7.79 -2.18 5.50
N ILE A 47 -6.85 -1.26 5.27
CA ILE A 47 -6.78 -0.49 4.03
C ILE A 47 -6.40 -1.39 2.85
N TYR A 48 -5.45 -2.31 3.02
CA TYR A 48 -5.06 -3.26 1.97
C TYR A 48 -6.23 -4.16 1.56
N ILE A 49 -6.96 -4.71 2.53
CA ILE A 49 -8.16 -5.51 2.29
C ILE A 49 -9.19 -4.67 1.53
N SER A 50 -9.48 -3.47 2.00
CA SER A 50 -10.47 -2.58 1.37
C SER A 50 -10.12 -2.23 -0.08
N LEU A 51 -8.84 -1.95 -0.37
CA LEU A 51 -8.35 -1.68 -1.73
C LEU A 51 -8.43 -2.92 -2.62
N SER A 52 -8.12 -4.11 -2.09
CA SER A 52 -8.21 -5.38 -2.81
C SER A 52 -9.65 -5.69 -3.20
N GLU A 53 -10.59 -5.59 -2.26
CA GLU A 53 -12.01 -5.81 -2.54
C GLU A 53 -12.56 -4.77 -3.53
N SER A 54 -12.13 -3.51 -3.44
CA SER A 54 -12.51 -2.49 -4.42
C SER A 54 -12.00 -2.80 -5.81
N ALA A 55 -10.77 -3.30 -5.93
CA ALA A 55 -10.20 -3.71 -7.21
C ALA A 55 -10.99 -4.86 -7.84
N GLU A 56 -11.42 -5.84 -7.05
CA GLU A 56 -12.27 -6.95 -7.49
C GLU A 56 -13.64 -6.46 -7.95
N ARG A 57 -14.36 -5.69 -7.11
CA ARG A 57 -15.67 -5.10 -7.48
C ARG A 57 -15.60 -4.24 -8.73
N ARG A 58 -14.53 -3.44 -8.88
CA ARG A 58 -14.30 -2.63 -10.08
C ARG A 58 -14.09 -3.50 -11.32
N ALA A 59 -13.30 -4.56 -11.20
CA ALA A 59 -13.04 -5.48 -12.31
C ALA A 59 -14.34 -6.16 -12.78
N GLU A 60 -15.13 -6.70 -11.84
CA GLU A 60 -16.45 -7.28 -12.14
C GLU A 60 -17.38 -6.28 -12.81
N THR A 61 -17.43 -5.04 -12.28
CA THR A 61 -18.27 -3.97 -12.84
C THR A 61 -17.85 -3.65 -14.28
N LEU A 62 -16.55 -3.51 -14.55
CA LEU A 62 -16.05 -3.22 -15.90
C LEU A 62 -16.38 -4.33 -16.89
N VAL A 63 -16.19 -5.60 -16.50
CA VAL A 63 -16.54 -6.76 -17.32
C VAL A 63 -18.04 -6.81 -17.59
N SER A 64 -18.88 -6.56 -16.58
CA SER A 64 -20.34 -6.52 -16.73
C SER A 64 -20.83 -5.43 -17.70
N LEU A 65 -20.04 -4.35 -17.85
CA LEU A 65 -20.30 -3.25 -18.78
C LEU A 65 -19.69 -3.49 -20.18
N GLY A 66 -19.13 -4.69 -20.42
CA GLY A 66 -18.61 -5.09 -21.73
C GLY A 66 -17.24 -4.49 -22.08
N VAL A 67 -16.48 -4.03 -21.07
CA VAL A 67 -15.11 -3.53 -21.24
C VAL A 67 -14.11 -4.37 -20.45
N THR A 68 -12.83 -4.25 -20.77
CA THR A 68 -11.77 -4.93 -20.02
C THR A 68 -11.61 -4.30 -18.63
N ALA A 69 -11.21 -5.11 -17.65
CA ALA A 69 -10.83 -4.64 -16.32
C ALA A 69 -9.42 -3.99 -16.34
N SER A 70 -9.22 -3.00 -17.21
CA SER A 70 -7.95 -2.32 -17.42
C SER A 70 -8.14 -0.81 -17.55
N ILE A 71 -7.04 -0.05 -17.49
CA ILE A 71 -7.08 1.41 -17.70
C ILE A 71 -7.68 1.76 -19.06
N GLU A 72 -7.40 0.97 -20.09
CA GLU A 72 -7.97 1.11 -21.43
C GLU A 72 -9.47 0.84 -21.42
N GLY A 73 -9.93 -0.17 -20.67
CA GLY A 73 -11.34 -0.48 -20.54
C GLY A 73 -12.12 0.61 -19.80
N VAL A 74 -11.53 1.19 -18.76
CA VAL A 74 -12.09 2.36 -18.06
C VAL A 74 -12.16 3.57 -19.01
N ASN A 75 -11.08 3.87 -19.73
CA ASN A 75 -11.07 4.97 -20.71
C ASN A 75 -12.10 4.75 -21.84
N LYS A 76 -12.25 3.51 -22.31
CA LYS A 76 -13.25 3.13 -23.33
C LYS A 76 -14.68 3.28 -22.81
N LEU A 77 -14.94 2.94 -21.55
CA LEU A 77 -16.25 3.12 -20.93
C LEU A 77 -16.63 4.61 -20.90
N PHE A 78 -15.68 5.47 -20.53
CA PHE A 78 -15.93 6.91 -20.36
C PHE A 78 -15.76 7.74 -21.63
N SER A 79 -15.35 7.14 -22.74
CA SER A 79 -15.17 7.84 -24.04
C SER A 79 -16.48 8.43 -24.60
N HIS A 80 -17.63 7.96 -24.11
CA HIS A 80 -18.97 8.41 -24.50
C HIS A 80 -19.48 9.63 -23.71
N LEU A 81 -18.72 10.08 -22.68
CA LEU A 81 -19.07 11.27 -21.90
C LEU A 81 -18.65 12.57 -22.61
N ASP A 82 -19.11 13.70 -22.10
CA ASP A 82 -18.59 15.02 -22.52
C ASP A 82 -17.11 15.20 -22.10
N GLU A 83 -16.42 16.12 -22.76
CA GLU A 83 -14.99 16.36 -22.56
C GLU A 83 -14.66 16.81 -21.13
N GLU A 84 -15.56 17.54 -20.46
CA GLU A 84 -15.36 17.95 -19.07
C GLU A 84 -15.29 16.74 -18.13
N LYS A 85 -16.24 15.80 -18.26
CA LYS A 85 -16.25 14.57 -17.46
C LYS A 85 -15.08 13.65 -17.78
N LYS A 86 -14.71 13.51 -19.06
CA LYS A 86 -13.52 12.74 -19.46
C LYS A 86 -12.27 13.25 -18.78
N ASN A 87 -12.05 14.57 -18.80
CA ASN A 87 -10.91 15.19 -18.15
C ASN A 87 -10.88 14.92 -16.64
N LYS A 88 -12.02 15.08 -15.95
CA LYS A 88 -12.12 14.78 -14.51
C LYS A 88 -11.77 13.33 -14.18
N ILE A 89 -12.22 12.39 -14.99
CA ILE A 89 -11.96 10.96 -14.80
C ILE A 89 -10.49 10.63 -15.08
N SER A 90 -9.91 11.19 -16.13
CA SER A 90 -8.49 11.01 -16.45
C SER A 90 -7.60 11.53 -15.31
N VAL A 91 -7.92 12.72 -14.76
CA VAL A 91 -7.22 13.28 -13.60
C VAL A 91 -7.33 12.35 -12.38
N LEU A 92 -8.52 11.83 -12.08
CA LEU A 92 -8.74 10.89 -10.99
C LEU A 92 -7.89 9.62 -11.15
N LEU A 93 -7.89 9.01 -12.33
CA LEU A 93 -7.13 7.79 -12.61
C LEU A 93 -5.63 8.01 -12.48
N ASN A 94 -5.13 9.11 -13.05
CA ASN A 94 -3.71 9.47 -12.95
C ASN A 94 -3.28 9.67 -11.50
N ASP A 95 -4.11 10.32 -10.68
CA ASP A 95 -3.81 10.51 -9.27
C ASP A 95 -3.82 9.17 -8.51
N ILE A 96 -4.82 8.31 -8.71
CA ILE A 96 -4.85 6.96 -8.11
C ILE A 96 -3.57 6.18 -8.45
N HIS A 97 -3.16 6.18 -9.72
CA HIS A 97 -1.94 5.50 -10.16
C HIS A 97 -0.69 6.08 -9.49
N GLN A 98 -0.60 7.40 -9.39
CA GLN A 98 0.53 8.06 -8.75
C GLN A 98 0.59 7.77 -7.25
N GLN A 99 -0.56 7.78 -6.55
CA GLN A 99 -0.61 7.44 -5.13
C GLN A 99 -0.25 5.98 -4.89
N ALA A 100 -0.78 5.04 -5.69
CA ALA A 100 -0.48 3.62 -5.59
C ALA A 100 1.03 3.35 -5.75
N LYS A 101 1.66 3.94 -6.77
CA LYS A 101 3.11 3.86 -6.98
C LYS A 101 3.91 4.44 -5.82
N THR A 102 3.44 5.55 -5.25
CA THR A 102 4.08 6.17 -4.08
C THR A 102 4.00 5.27 -2.85
N CYS A 103 2.82 4.67 -2.59
CA CYS A 103 2.63 3.72 -1.50
C CYS A 103 3.55 2.50 -1.67
N GLN A 104 3.65 1.94 -2.88
CA GLN A 104 4.57 0.84 -3.15
C GLN A 104 6.02 1.20 -2.77
N LEU A 105 6.52 2.34 -3.24
CA LEU A 105 7.88 2.79 -2.92
C LEU A 105 8.08 3.00 -1.42
N LEU A 106 7.13 3.62 -0.73
CA LEU A 106 7.22 3.83 0.72
C LEU A 106 7.25 2.50 1.48
N ASN A 107 6.38 1.57 1.11
CA ASN A 107 6.30 0.24 1.70
C ASN A 107 7.60 -0.56 1.49
N GLU A 108 8.14 -0.57 0.26
CA GLU A 108 9.44 -1.19 -0.04
C GLU A 108 10.56 -0.58 0.81
N ARG A 109 10.60 0.75 0.92
CA ARG A 109 11.61 1.40 1.74
C ARG A 109 11.44 1.07 3.22
N ASN A 110 10.22 0.91 3.73
CA ASN A 110 9.97 0.53 5.12
C ASN A 110 10.40 -0.91 5.38
N GLY A 111 10.15 -1.82 4.43
CA GLY A 111 10.66 -3.19 4.43
C GLY A 111 12.19 -3.27 4.53
N MET A 112 12.91 -2.38 3.83
CA MET A 112 14.38 -2.31 3.96
C MET A 112 14.84 -1.98 5.39
N VAL A 113 14.14 -1.09 6.12
CA VAL A 113 14.47 -0.76 7.51
C VAL A 113 14.27 -1.97 8.42
N LEU A 114 13.14 -2.67 8.26
CA LEU A 114 12.85 -3.88 9.00
C LEU A 114 13.89 -4.97 8.76
N HIS A 115 14.27 -5.19 7.50
CA HIS A 115 15.30 -6.17 7.15
C HIS A 115 16.65 -5.85 7.80
N MET A 116 17.10 -4.59 7.71
CA MET A 116 18.33 -4.14 8.39
C MET A 116 18.28 -4.34 9.91
N GLN A 117 17.13 -4.08 10.54
CA GLN A 117 16.97 -4.31 11.98
C GLN A 117 17.02 -5.79 12.34
N ALA A 118 16.39 -6.65 11.55
CA ALA A 118 16.41 -8.10 11.73
C ALA A 118 17.85 -8.66 11.61
N ASP A 119 18.61 -8.20 10.62
CA ASP A 119 20.00 -8.60 10.41
C ASP A 119 20.90 -8.21 11.60
N ILE A 120 20.72 -7.01 12.15
CA ILE A 120 21.46 -6.56 13.35
C ILE A 120 21.15 -7.47 14.54
N VAL A 121 19.87 -7.78 14.79
CA VAL A 121 19.46 -8.64 15.89
C VAL A 121 20.02 -10.06 15.71
N ALA A 122 19.91 -10.64 14.52
CA ALA A 122 20.44 -11.96 14.22
C ALA A 122 21.96 -12.03 14.46
N ASN A 123 22.71 -11.01 14.01
CA ASN A 123 24.15 -10.93 14.24
C ASN A 123 24.51 -10.85 15.73
N ILE A 124 23.75 -10.09 16.54
CA ILE A 124 24.00 -10.00 17.99
C ILE A 124 23.80 -11.37 18.65
N ILE A 125 22.70 -12.06 18.31
CA ILE A 125 22.38 -13.38 18.87
C ILE A 125 23.47 -14.40 18.50
N ASN A 126 23.84 -14.49 17.21
CA ASN A 126 24.83 -15.45 16.73
C ASN A 126 26.23 -15.22 17.34
N ASN A 127 26.61 -13.96 17.57
CA ASN A 127 27.90 -13.64 18.20
C ASN A 127 27.89 -13.90 19.72
N ALA A 128 26.77 -13.71 20.40
CA ALA A 128 26.64 -14.00 21.84
C ALA A 128 26.76 -15.51 22.17
N GLU A 129 26.24 -16.37 21.28
CA GLU A 129 26.39 -17.82 21.40
C GLU A 129 27.84 -18.29 21.22
N THR A 130 28.62 -17.58 20.39
CA THR A 130 30.04 -17.88 20.14
C THR A 130 30.93 -17.51 21.33
N ASP A 131 30.63 -16.41 22.03
CA ASP A 131 31.41 -15.94 23.18
C ASP A 131 31.12 -16.73 24.47
N SER A 132 29.90 -17.29 24.60
CA SER A 132 29.48 -18.12 25.74
C SER A 132 30.27 -19.44 25.86
N GLY A 133 30.93 -19.89 24.79
CA GLY A 133 31.77 -21.09 24.78
C GLY A 133 33.18 -20.89 25.37
N ILE A 134 33.62 -19.64 25.57
CA ILE A 134 35.00 -19.34 26.00
C ILE A 134 35.12 -19.25 27.53
N TYR A 135 34.01 -19.03 28.25
CA TYR A 135 34.00 -18.87 29.71
C TYR A 135 33.85 -20.19 30.50
N GLN A 136 33.81 -21.36 29.86
CA GLN A 136 33.71 -22.66 30.55
C GLN A 136 35.04 -23.39 30.75
N ALA A 137 36.17 -22.77 30.42
CA ALA A 137 37.50 -23.34 30.67
C ALA A 137 38.27 -22.50 31.71
N ASN A 138 37.92 -22.64 32.98
CA ASN A 138 38.80 -22.36 34.14
C ASN A 138 38.32 -23.11 35.37
#